data_AF-A0A8J6ZXJ0-F1
#
_entry.id   AF-A0A8J6ZXJ0-F1
#
_cell.length_a   1.000
_cell.length_b   1.000
_cell.length_c   1.000
_cell.angle_alpha   90.00
_cell.angle_beta   90.00
_cell.angle_gamma   90.00
#
_symmetry.space_group_name_H-M   'P 1'
#
loop_
_entity.id
_entity.type
_entity.pdbx_description
1 polymer ?
#
loop_
_entity_poly.entity_id
_entity_poly.type
_entity_poly.pdbx_seq_one_letter_code
_entity_poly.pdbx_strand_id
1 'polypeptide(L)' 'MNRGSQQKTLRRQNTILAAKHFLAEMGKDASSEELRFIADNVTEIALFWHLIGNPEEISSLDLQA' A
#
# COMPACT_ATOMS: atom_id res chain seq x y z
N MET A 1 -19.51 -19.29 2.60
CA MET A 1 -18.21 -18.63 2.85
C MET A 1 -18.11 -17.38 1.98
N ASN A 2 -17.81 -16.24 2.60
CA ASN A 2 -18.08 -14.90 2.06
C ASN A 2 -16.94 -14.44 1.10
N ARG A 3 -17.09 -14.68 -0.21
CA ARG A 3 -16.06 -14.30 -1.22
C ARG A 3 -15.75 -12.80 -1.25
N GLY A 4 -16.75 -11.97 -0.92
CA GLY A 4 -16.58 -10.51 -0.87
C GLY A 4 -15.68 -10.02 0.26
N SER A 5 -15.65 -10.71 1.41
CA SER A 5 -14.76 -10.32 2.51
C SER A 5 -13.30 -10.65 2.20
N GLN A 6 -13.06 -11.81 1.59
CA GLN A 6 -11.71 -12.23 1.18
C GLN A 6 -11.12 -11.29 0.11
N GLN A 7 -11.90 -10.88 -0.88
CA GLN A 7 -11.44 -9.91 -1.89
C GLN A 7 -11.13 -8.54 -1.29
N LYS A 8 -11.94 -8.08 -0.33
CA LYS A 8 -11.69 -6.83 0.39
C LYS A 8 -10.39 -6.91 1.21
N THR A 9 -10.14 -8.03 1.87
CA THR A 9 -8.88 -8.27 2.60
C THR A 9 -7.67 -8.25 1.65
N LEU A 10 -7.76 -8.93 0.51
CA LEU A 10 -6.66 -8.97 -0.48
C LEU A 10 -6.35 -7.59 -1.07
N ARG A 11 -7.37 -6.80 -1.40
CA ARG A 11 -7.18 -5.42 -1.90
C ARG A 11 -6.48 -4.53 -0.86
N ARG A 12 -6.88 -4.66 0.40
CA ARG A 12 -6.27 -3.94 1.51
C ARG A 12 -4.81 -4.36 1.73
N GLN A 13 -4.52 -5.65 1.73
CA GLN A 13 -3.15 -6.19 1.86
C GLN A 13 -2.25 -5.74 0.70
N ASN A 14 -2.74 -5.81 -0.55
CA ASN A 14 -2.01 -5.33 -1.71
C ASN A 14 -1.72 -3.83 -1.63
N THR A 15 -2.66 -3.04 -1.10
CA THR A 15 -2.47 -1.60 -0.90
C THR A 15 -1.41 -1.31 0.16
N ILE A 16 -1.41 -2.05 1.28
CA ILE A 16 -0.38 -1.93 2.32
C ILE A 16 1.00 -2.28 1.75
N LEU A 17 1.09 -3.37 0.96
CA LEU A 17 2.34 -3.78 0.32
C LEU A 17 2.84 -2.73 -0.68
N ALA A 18 1.94 -2.16 -1.48
CA ALA A 18 2.29 -1.08 -2.41
C ALA A 18 2.80 0.16 -1.69
N ALA A 19 2.17 0.57 -0.58
CA ALA A 19 2.62 1.70 0.23
C ALA A 19 4.02 1.48 0.81
N LYS A 20 4.31 0.27 1.33
CA LYS A 20 5.67 -0.11 1.77
C LYS A 20 6.68 0.00 0.65
N HIS A 21 6.35 -0.55 -0.52
CA HIS A 21 7.25 -0.54 -1.67
C HIS A 21 7.53 0.89 -2.13
N PHE A 22 6.49 1.73 -2.22
CA PHE A 22 6.63 3.15 -2.55
C PHE A 22 7.57 3.89 -1.61
N LEU A 23 7.40 3.73 -0.29
CA LEU A 23 8.26 4.34 0.71
C LEU A 23 9.72 3.86 0.61
N ALA A 24 9.93 2.57 0.36
CA ALA A 24 11.26 2.01 0.19
C ALA A 24 11.96 2.55 -1.06
N GLU A 25 11.24 2.70 -2.18
CA GLU A 25 11.78 3.25 -3.43
C GLU A 25 12.03 4.77 -3.32
N MET A 26 11.20 5.53 -2.61
CA MET A 26 11.49 6.93 -2.29
C MET A 26 12.81 7.08 -1.50
N GLY A 27 13.08 6.17 -0.56
CA GLY A 27 14.33 6.15 0.20
C GLY A 27 15.57 5.79 -0.63
N LYS A 28 15.40 5.33 -1.87
CA LYS A 28 16.47 5.01 -2.83
C LYS A 28 16.60 6.05 -3.95
N ASP A 29 15.95 7.21 -3.81
CA ASP A 29 15.89 8.24 -4.85
C ASP A 29 15.29 7.73 -6.18
N ALA A 30 14.30 6.82 -6.11
CA ALA A 30 13.61 6.31 -7.29
C ALA A 30 12.99 7.45 -8.12
N SER A 31 12.97 7.26 -9.43
CA SER A 31 12.42 8.24 -10.35
C SER A 31 10.91 8.43 -10.15
N SER A 32 10.41 9.60 -10.56
CA SER A 32 8.97 9.86 -10.52
C SER A 32 8.16 8.86 -11.36
N GLU A 33 8.75 8.26 -12.39
CA GLU A 33 8.11 7.24 -13.21
C GLU A 33 7.95 5.92 -12.44
N GLU A 34 8.99 5.47 -11.74
CA GLU A 34 8.94 4.27 -10.90
C GLU A 34 7.93 4.42 -9.75
N LEU A 35 7.93 5.58 -9.09
CA LEU A 35 6.98 5.89 -8.02
C LEU A 35 5.54 5.95 -8.56
N ARG A 36 5.34 6.55 -9.74
CA ARG A 36 4.03 6.60 -10.40
C ARG A 36 3.53 5.21 -10.79
N PHE A 37 4.41 4.34 -11.30
CA PHE A 37 4.04 2.97 -11.64
C PHE A 37 3.48 2.23 -10.42
N ILE A 38 4.07 2.43 -9.24
CA ILE A 38 3.57 1.82 -8.00
C ILE A 38 2.19 2.37 -7.65
N ALA A 39 2.02 3.70 -7.68
CA ALA A 39 0.76 4.35 -7.32
C ALA A 39 -0.41 4.01 -8.26
N ASP A 40 -0.15 3.92 -9.57
CA ASP A 40 -1.16 3.66 -10.61
C ASP A 40 -1.76 2.24 -10.50
N ASN A 41 -1.09 1.31 -9.82
CA ASN A 41 -1.53 -0.08 -9.67
C ASN A 41 -2.35 -0.34 -8.39
N VAL A 42 -2.64 0.69 -7.58
CA VAL A 42 -3.30 0.51 -6.29
C VAL A 42 -4.81 0.67 -6.38
N THR A 43 -5.55 -0.27 -5.79
CA THR A 43 -7.01 -0.26 -5.80
C THR A 43 -7.62 0.62 -4.71
N GLU A 44 -7.01 0.72 -3.53
CA GLU A 44 -7.47 1.59 -2.43
C GLU A 44 -6.61 2.86 -2.31
N ILE A 45 -6.72 3.76 -3.29
CA ILE A 45 -5.83 4.93 -3.40
C ILE A 45 -5.85 5.88 -2.19
N ALA A 46 -7.00 6.00 -1.51
CA ALA A 46 -7.09 6.81 -0.29
C ALA A 46 -6.28 6.20 0.86
N LEU A 47 -6.37 4.87 1.05
CA LEU A 47 -5.57 4.16 2.05
C LEU A 47 -4.08 4.22 1.71
N PHE A 48 -3.73 4.11 0.43
CA PHE A 48 -2.35 4.23 -0.04
C PHE A 48 -1.70 5.55 0.38
N TRP A 49 -2.32 6.69 0.03
CA TRP A 49 -1.77 8.00 0.39
C TRP A 49 -1.80 8.26 1.90
N HIS A 50 -2.81 7.76 2.61
CA HIS A 50 -2.85 7.80 4.07
C HIS A 50 -1.62 7.11 4.69
N LEU A 51 -1.28 5.91 4.23
CA LEU A 51 -0.13 5.16 4.75
C LEU A 51 1.21 5.78 4.36
N ILE A 52 1.30 6.49 3.23
CA ILE A 52 2.51 7.23 2.85
C ILE A 52 2.70 8.44 3.78
N GLY A 53 1.61 9.11 4.16
CA GLY A 53 1.64 10.20 5.14
C GLY A 53 1.88 9.74 6.58
N ASN A 54 1.56 8.48 6.90
CA ASN A 54 1.62 7.89 8.24
C ASN A 54 2.27 6.49 8.18
N PRO A 55 3.56 6.39 7.81
CA PRO A 55 4.25 5.11 7.57
C PRO A 55 4.31 4.20 8.81
N GLU A 56 4.26 4.75 10.02
CA GLU A 56 4.21 4.02 11.28
C GLU A 56 2.94 3.17 11.45
N GLU A 57 1.84 3.55 10.80
CA GLU A 57 0.60 2.77 10.83
C GLU A 57 0.72 1.45 10.06
N ILE A 58 1.63 1.37 9.10
CA ILE A 58 1.88 0.15 8.32
C ILE A 58 2.27 -1.01 9.23
N SER A 59 3.20 -0.79 10.17
CA SER A 59 3.65 -1.81 11.12
C SER A 59 2.53 -2.28 12.04
N SER A 60 1.59 -1.38 12.38
CA SER A 60 0.43 -1.71 13.20
C SER A 60 -0.59 -2.57 12.45
N LEU A 61 -0.69 -2.38 11.13
CA LEU A 61 -1.59 -3.15 10.25
C LEU A 61 -1.03 -4.53 9.90
N ASP A 62 0.29 -4.69 9.82
CA ASP A 62 0.93 -6.01 9.64
C ASP A 62 0.66 -6.97 10.80
N LEU A 63 0.54 -6.44 12.03
CA LEU A 63 0.28 -7.25 13.22
C LEU A 63 -1.15 -7.79 13.30
N GLN A 64 -2.04 -7.32 12.42
CA GLN A 64 -3.46 -7.71 12.39
C GLN A 64 -3.83 -8.61 11.18
N ALA A 65 -2.87 -8.95 10.32
CA ALA A 65 -3.04 -9.80 9.14
C ALA A 65 -2.67 -11.27 9.42
#